data_AF-A0A929K0K2-F1
#
_entry.id   AF-A0A929K0K2-F1
#
_cell.length_a   1.000
_cell.length_b   1.000
_cell.length_c   1.000
_cell.angle_alpha   90.00
_cell.angle_beta   90.00
_cell.angle_gamma   90.00
#
_symmetry.space_group_name_H-M   'P 1'
#
loop_
_entity.id
_entity.type
_entity.pdbx_description
1 polymer ?
#
loop_
_entity_poly.entity_id
_entity_poly.type
_entity_poly.pdbx_seq_one_letter_code
_entity_poly.pdbx_strand_id
1 'polypeptide(L)' 'MEVLVFATNVTSEGQVSRVQTLLTNLPTIAEWNFDLDDCDNILRVVSSDISPRYIENLLHSAGVNCRELGEF' A
#
# COMPACT_ATOMS: atom_id res chain seq x y z
N MET A 1 -3.30 -15.96 2.03
CA MET A 1 -2.63 -14.74 1.57
C MET A 1 -3.52 -14.14 0.52
N GLU A 2 -3.89 -12.89 0.71
CA GLU A 2 -4.74 -12.11 -0.17
C GLU A 2 -3.90 -10.99 -0.78
N VAL A 3 -4.18 -10.66 -2.03
CA VAL A 3 -3.52 -9.56 -2.74
C VAL A 3 -4.47 -8.37 -2.71
N LEU A 4 -4.06 -7.35 -1.98
CA LEU A 4 -4.79 -6.11 -1.85
C LEU A 4 -4.19 -5.08 -2.80
N VAL A 5 -5.02 -4.47 -3.63
CA VAL A 5 -4.58 -3.47 -4.61
C VAL A 5 -5.14 -2.10 -4.21
N PHE A 6 -4.25 -1.12 -4.10
CA PHE A 6 -4.58 0.24 -3.71
C PHE A 6 -4.11 1.23 -4.78
N ALA A 7 -4.97 2.18 -5.13
CA ALA A 7 -4.54 3.40 -5.79
C ALA A 7 -3.96 4.35 -4.74
N THR A 8 -2.79 4.92 -5.00
CA THR A 8 -2.15 5.86 -4.07
C THR A 8 -1.86 7.20 -4.76
N ASN A 9 -1.62 8.24 -3.97
CA ASN A 9 -1.12 9.52 -4.49
C ASN A 9 0.40 9.67 -4.34
N VAL A 10 1.12 8.55 -4.21
CA VAL A 10 2.57 8.55 -4.00
C VAL A 10 3.26 8.91 -5.31
N THR A 11 3.82 10.11 -5.39
CA THR A 11 4.48 10.62 -6.62
C THR A 11 5.97 10.89 -6.41
N SER A 12 6.53 10.53 -5.26
CA SER A 12 7.91 10.85 -4.91
C SER A 12 8.57 9.74 -4.13
N GLU A 13 9.85 9.48 -4.41
CA GLU A 13 10.64 8.43 -3.75
C GLU A 13 10.65 8.57 -2.21
N GLY A 14 10.62 9.80 -1.69
CA GLY A 14 10.53 10.04 -0.25
C GLY A 14 9.22 9.54 0.38
N GLN A 15 8.10 9.61 -0.36
CA GLN A 15 6.83 9.03 0.09
C GLN A 15 6.87 7.50 -0.02
N VAL A 16 7.41 6.96 -1.12
CA VAL A 16 7.60 5.50 -1.30
C VAL A 16 8.39 4.92 -0.12
N SER A 17 9.53 5.52 0.23
CA SER A 17 10.38 5.06 1.34
C SER A 17 9.63 5.03 2.68
N ARG A 18 8.75 6.02 2.91
CA ARG A 18 7.94 6.11 4.12
C ARG A 18 6.86 5.03 4.16
N VAL A 19 6.16 4.81 3.05
CA VAL A 19 5.18 3.72 2.90
C VAL A 19 5.86 2.36 3.08
N GLN A 20 6.98 2.14 2.40
CA GLN A 20 7.80 0.95 2.54
C GLN A 20 8.14 0.64 4.00
N THR A 21 8.58 1.65 4.75
CA THR A 21 8.93 1.49 6.17
C THR A 21 7.71 1.07 7.01
N LEU A 22 6.54 1.64 6.73
CA LEU A 22 5.29 1.30 7.43
C LEU A 22 4.84 -0.13 7.12
N LEU A 23 4.88 -0.53 5.84
CA LEU A 23 4.48 -1.87 5.41
C LEU A 23 5.44 -2.95 5.91
N THR A 24 6.75 -2.67 5.88
CA THR A 24 7.80 -3.60 6.36
C THR A 24 7.72 -3.84 7.87
N ASN A 25 7.18 -2.87 8.62
CA ASN A 25 6.97 -3.03 10.06
C ASN A 25 5.75 -3.91 10.42
N LEU A 26 4.94 -4.31 9.43
CA LEU A 26 3.76 -5.15 9.67
C LEU A 26 4.10 -6.63 9.42
N PRO A 27 4.08 -7.49 10.45
CA PRO A 27 4.40 -8.92 10.29
C PRO A 27 3.33 -9.68 9.49
N THR A 28 2.14 -9.09 9.30
CA THR A 28 1.05 -9.66 8.49
C THR A 28 1.22 -9.43 7.00
N ILE A 29 2.11 -8.52 6.60
CA ILE A 29 2.44 -8.25 5.21
C ILE A 29 3.58 -9.19 4.80
N ALA A 30 3.30 -10.04 3.81
CA ALA A 30 4.29 -10.95 3.25
C ALA A 30 5.13 -10.25 2.17
N GLU A 31 4.47 -9.47 1.31
CA GLU A 31 5.10 -8.79 0.18
C GLU A 31 4.32 -7.52 -0.15
N TRP A 32 4.99 -6.54 -0.74
CA TRP A 32 4.33 -5.39 -1.32
C TRP A 32 5.15 -4.90 -2.51
N ASN A 33 4.49 -4.32 -3.49
CA ASN A 33 5.12 -3.75 -4.67
C ASN A 33 4.43 -2.45 -5.06
N PHE A 34 5.24 -1.44 -5.44
CA PHE A 34 4.73 -0.24 -6.09
C PHE A 34 4.88 -0.39 -7.59
N ASP A 35 3.75 -0.30 -8.29
CA ASP A 35 3.75 -0.18 -9.74
C ASP A 35 3.95 1.30 -10.09
N LEU A 36 5.20 1.66 -10.34
CA LEU A 36 5.62 3.00 -10.73
C LEU A 36 5.75 3.14 -12.27
N ASP A 37 5.61 2.04 -13.00
CA ASP A 37 5.61 2.03 -14.47
C ASP A 37 4.29 2.56 -15.04
N ASP A 38 3.19 2.35 -14.33
CA ASP A 38 1.91 2.98 -14.62
C ASP A 38 1.77 4.32 -13.87
N CYS A 39 1.31 5.36 -14.59
CA CYS A 39 0.96 6.68 -14.04
C CYS A 39 -0.10 6.62 -12.91
N ASP A 40 -0.66 5.44 -12.65
CA ASP A 40 -1.74 5.18 -11.71
C ASP A 40 -1.29 5.02 -10.25
N ASN A 41 0.03 5.02 -9.97
CA ASN A 41 0.62 4.97 -8.62
C ASN A 41 0.00 3.84 -7.77
N ILE A 42 0.04 2.61 -8.30
CA ILE A 42 -0.63 1.46 -7.69
C ILE A 42 0.28 0.80 -6.66
N LEU A 43 -0.26 0.54 -5.47
CA LEU A 43 0.37 -0.26 -4.43
C LEU A 43 -0.32 -1.62 -4.35
N ARG A 44 0.44 -2.70 -4.55
CA ARG A 44 -0.02 -4.07 -4.31
C ARG A 44 0.56 -4.58 -3.01
N VAL A 45 -0.26 -5.14 -2.15
CA VAL A 45 0.16 -5.70 -0.85
C VAL A 45 -0.33 -7.14 -0.76
N VAL A 46 0.60 -8.08 -0.64
CA VAL A 46 0.33 -9.48 -0.32
C VAL A 46 0.38 -9.62 1.19
N SER A 47 -0.74 -10.02 1.79
CA SER A 47 -0.86 -10.07 3.24
C SER A 47 -1.77 -11.20 3.69
N SER A 48 -1.70 -11.54 4.97
CA SER A 48 -2.55 -12.55 5.59
C SER A 48 -3.29 -11.92 6.76
N ASP A 49 -4.62 -12.01 6.74
CA ASP A 49 -5.46 -11.60 7.87
C ASP A 49 -5.30 -10.12 8.24
N ILE A 50 -5.25 -9.25 7.23
CA ILE A 50 -5.24 -7.80 7.42
C ILE A 50 -6.39 -7.16 6.63
N SER A 51 -7.08 -6.23 7.28
CA SER A 51 -8.14 -5.49 6.59
C SER A 51 -7.53 -4.44 5.67
N PRO A 52 -8.02 -4.30 4.43
CA PRO A 52 -7.59 -3.23 3.52
C PRO A 52 -7.73 -1.84 4.14
N ARG A 53 -8.82 -1.62 4.89
CA ARG A 53 -9.07 -0.38 5.64
C ARG A 53 -8.01 -0.06 6.67
N TYR A 54 -7.35 -1.07 7.24
CA TYR A 54 -6.25 -0.85 8.17
C TYR A 54 -5.05 -0.25 7.44
N ILE A 55 -4.70 -0.81 6.27
CA ILE A 55 -3.63 -0.28 5.42
C ILE A 55 -3.99 1.15 4.99
N GLU A 56 -5.24 1.40 4.60
CA GLU A 56 -5.69 2.75 4.24
C GLU A 56 -5.46 3.77 5.35
N ASN A 57 -5.91 3.47 6.56
CA ASN A 57 -5.75 4.35 7.70
C ASN A 57 -4.27 4.56 8.07
N LEU A 58 -3.45 3.51 7.96
CA LEU A 58 -2.02 3.59 8.22
C LEU A 58 -1.34 4.58 7.26
N LEU A 59 -1.62 4.47 5.96
CA LEU A 59 -1.04 5.36 4.95
C LEU A 59 -1.59 6.78 5.06
N HIS A 60 -2.89 6.94 5.34
CA HIS A 60 -3.49 8.24 5.62
C HIS A 60 -2.82 8.94 6.80
N SER A 61 -2.49 8.21 7.88
CA SER A 61 -1.77 8.75 9.03
C SER A 61 -0.34 9.23 8.69
N ALA A 62 0.24 8.69 7.62
CA ALA A 62 1.55 9.08 7.10
C ALA A 62 1.49 10.27 6.11
N GLY A 63 0.28 10.76 5.80
CA GLY A 63 0.04 11.82 4.82
C GLY A 63 -0.05 11.31 3.38
N VAL A 64 -0.26 10.01 3.19
CA VAL A 64 -0.45 9.37 1.88
C VAL A 64 -1.91 9.03 1.72
N ASN A 65 -2.55 9.53 0.67
CA ASN A 65 -3.90 9.09 0.32
C ASN A 65 -3.80 7.78 -0.42
N CYS A 66 -4.55 6.79 0.03
CA CYS A 66 -4.70 5.54 -0.70
C CYS A 66 -6.12 5.02 -0.60
N ARG A 67 -6.54 4.31 -1.64
CA ARG A 67 -7.88 3.74 -1.73
C ARG A 67 -7.79 2.36 -2.32
N GLU A 68 -8.41 1.40 -1.65
CA GLU A 68 -8.57 0.04 -2.14
C GLU A 68 -9.38 0.04 -3.46
N LEU A 69 -8.87 -0.67 -4.46
CA LEU A 69 -9.53 -0.83 -5.76
C LEU A 69 -10.45 -2.07 -5.83
N GLY A 70 -10.40 -2.93 -4.82
CA GLY A 70 -11.22 -4.14 -4.70
C GLY A 70 -10.64 -5.35 -5.44
N GLU A 71 -11.23 -6.51 -5.21
CA GLU A 71 -10.88 -7.79 -5.85
C GLU A 71 -11.34 -7.81 -7.31
N PHE A 72 -10.42 -8.08 -8.24
CA PHE A 72 -10.73 -8.42 -9.64
C PHE A 72 -10.69 -9.93 -9.84
#